data_AF-A0A285UHU4-F1
#
_entry.id   AF-A0A285UHU4-F1
#
_cell.length_a   1.000
_cell.length_b   1.000
_cell.length_c   1.000
_cell.angle_alpha   90.00
_cell.angle_beta   90.00
_cell.angle_gamma   90.00
#
_symmetry.space_group_name_H-M   'P 1'
#
loop_
_entity.id
_entity.type
_entity.pdbx_description
1 polymer ?
#
loop_
_entity_poly.entity_id
_entity_poly.type
_entity_poly.pdbx_seq_one_letter_code
_entity_poly.pdbx_strand_id
1 'polypeptide(L)'
;MKKFTIGIISTILLTFAFAGTAGAAYDSSGDIHINLNSNLLPTFSGETATTTFELQESLHNTLTNTTGVEVDHSYIWIGINGVNILAIDPPKPTYNFPVVKK
;
A
#
# COMPACT_ATOMS: atom_id res chain seq x y z
N MET A 1 -16.57 44.05 -10.35
CA MET A 1 -17.13 42.75 -9.93
C MET A 1 -16.57 41.57 -10.74
N LYS A 2 -16.55 41.60 -12.08
CA LYS A 2 -16.02 40.51 -12.94
C LYS A 2 -14.59 40.04 -12.60
N LYS A 3 -13.67 40.96 -12.27
CA LYS A 3 -12.28 40.63 -11.89
C LYS A 3 -12.19 39.86 -10.57
N PHE A 4 -13.14 40.07 -9.67
CA PHE A 4 -13.21 39.39 -8.37
C PHE A 4 -13.73 37.95 -8.54
N THR A 5 -14.69 37.74 -9.45
CA THR A 5 -15.22 36.42 -9.78
C THR A 5 -14.19 35.53 -10.48
N ILE A 6 -13.37 36.08 -11.37
CA ILE A 6 -12.28 35.35 -12.05
C ILE A 6 -11.21 34.91 -11.04
N GLY A 7 -10.89 35.76 -10.06
CA GLY A 7 -9.95 35.43 -8.99
C GLY A 7 -10.39 34.20 -8.19
N ILE A 8 -11.65 34.17 -7.76
CA ILE A 8 -12.20 33.06 -6.95
C ILE A 8 -12.21 31.74 -7.74
N ILE A 9 -12.65 31.78 -9.01
CA ILE A 9 -12.65 30.58 -9.88
C ILE A 9 -11.23 30.05 -10.10
N SER A 10 -10.26 30.96 -10.29
CA SER A 10 -8.86 30.60 -10.43
C SER A 10 -8.28 29.98 -9.15
N THR A 11 -8.66 30.47 -7.98
CA THR A 11 -8.21 29.89 -6.69
C THR A 11 -8.79 28.50 -6.47
N ILE A 12 -10.07 28.29 -6.82
CA ILE A 12 -10.73 26.98 -6.72
C ILE A 12 -10.07 25.97 -7.67
N LEU A 13 -9.78 26.36 -8.92
CA LEU A 13 -9.06 25.51 -9.87
C LEU A 13 -7.63 25.19 -9.39
N LEU A 14 -6.95 26.15 -8.75
CA LEU A 14 -5.62 25.94 -8.18
C LEU A 14 -5.67 24.92 -7.03
N THR A 15 -6.72 24.94 -6.19
CA THR A 15 -6.86 23.95 -5.11
C THR A 15 -7.10 22.53 -5.62
N PHE A 16 -7.72 22.33 -6.79
CA PHE A 16 -7.82 21.00 -7.41
C PHE A 16 -6.50 20.54 -8.05
N ALA A 17 -5.68 21.46 -8.56
CA ALA A 17 -4.37 21.15 -9.13
C ALA A 17 -3.30 20.77 -8.07
N PHE A 18 -3.49 21.22 -6.82
CA PHE A 18 -2.62 20.93 -5.67
C PHE A 18 -3.29 20.10 -4.57
N ALA A 19 -4.49 19.56 -4.82
CA ALA A 19 -5.04 18.50 -3.99
C ALA A 19 -4.17 17.27 -4.23
N GLY A 20 -3.05 17.20 -3.52
CA GLY A 20 -2.20 16.02 -3.51
C GLY A 20 -3.08 14.81 -3.23
N THR A 21 -2.96 13.80 -4.09
CA THR A 21 -3.41 12.45 -3.74
C THR A 21 -2.81 12.17 -2.37
N ALA A 22 -3.65 11.91 -1.37
CA ALA A 22 -3.19 11.62 -0.03
C ALA A 22 -2.63 10.20 -0.03
N GLY A 23 -1.49 10.03 -0.71
CA GLY A 23 -0.85 8.78 -1.09
C GLY A 23 -1.02 7.69 -0.05
N ALA A 24 -1.86 6.67 -0.28
CA ALA A 24 -1.67 5.39 0.40
C ALA A 24 -0.30 4.87 -0.03
N ALA A 25 0.66 5.14 0.83
CA ALA A 25 2.01 4.67 0.71
C ALA A 25 2.08 3.30 1.38
N TYR A 26 2.80 2.39 0.73
CA TYR A 26 3.31 1.20 1.41
C TYR A 26 3.88 1.58 2.78
N ASP A 27 3.25 1.07 3.84
CA ASP A 27 3.66 1.31 5.21
C ASP A 27 4.47 0.13 5.74
N SER A 28 5.77 0.15 5.45
CA SER A 28 6.72 -0.85 5.95
C SER A 28 6.77 -0.95 7.49
N SER A 29 6.26 0.04 8.23
CA SER A 29 6.22 -0.05 9.70
C SER A 29 5.20 -1.06 10.21
N GLY A 30 4.20 -1.39 9.38
CA GLY A 30 3.20 -2.43 9.64
C GLY A 30 3.63 -3.83 9.20
N ASP A 31 4.83 -4.00 8.66
CA ASP A 31 5.29 -5.28 8.13
C ASP A 31 5.51 -6.32 9.23
N ILE A 32 5.18 -7.57 8.90
CA ILE A 32 5.40 -8.73 9.76
C ILE A 32 6.43 -9.62 9.11
N HIS A 33 7.55 -9.86 9.79
CA HIS A 33 8.58 -10.78 9.32
C HIS A 33 8.51 -12.11 10.05
N ILE A 34 8.28 -13.19 9.30
CA ILE A 34 8.30 -14.57 9.80
C ILE A 34 9.53 -15.25 9.21
N ASN A 35 10.55 -15.51 10.04
CA ASN A 35 11.77 -16.16 9.58
C ASN A 35 11.87 -17.60 10.12
N LEU A 36 12.03 -18.56 9.21
CA LEU A 36 12.28 -19.96 9.53
C LEU A 36 13.78 -20.24 9.37
N ASN A 37 14.45 -20.50 10.50
CA ASN A 37 15.85 -20.91 10.50
C ASN A 37 15.93 -22.43 10.52
N SER A 38 16.46 -23.02 9.46
CA SER A 38 16.60 -24.47 9.34
C SER A 38 17.74 -24.86 8.41
N ASN A 39 18.52 -25.83 8.88
CA ASN A 39 19.60 -26.46 8.14
C ASN A 39 19.09 -27.56 7.20
N LEU A 40 17.80 -27.91 7.32
CA LEU A 40 17.13 -28.96 6.55
C LEU A 40 16.44 -28.42 5.29
N LEU A 41 16.31 -27.09 5.18
CA LEU A 41 15.70 -26.43 4.04
C LEU A 41 16.77 -26.04 3.03
N PRO A 42 16.47 -26.07 1.72
CA PRO A 42 17.42 -25.65 0.70
C PRO A 42 17.70 -24.14 0.80
N THR A 43 18.76 -23.69 0.14
CA THR A 43 19.00 -22.25 -0.04
C THR A 43 17.97 -21.70 -1.02
N PHE A 44 17.28 -20.64 -0.62
CA PHE A 44 16.32 -19.94 -1.47
C PHE A 44 16.93 -18.64 -2.00
N SER A 45 16.48 -18.21 -3.19
CA SER A 45 16.72 -16.85 -3.67
C SER A 45 15.59 -15.92 -3.21
N GLY A 46 15.89 -14.62 -3.13
CA GLY A 46 14.88 -13.60 -2.81
C GLY A 46 14.00 -13.19 -3.98
N GLU A 47 14.21 -13.77 -5.17
CA GLU A 47 13.55 -13.36 -6.41
C GLU A 47 12.03 -13.50 -6.33
N THR A 48 11.54 -14.62 -5.78
CA THR A 48 10.10 -14.83 -5.59
C THR A 48 9.47 -13.78 -4.66
N ALA A 49 10.16 -13.41 -3.57
CA ALA A 49 9.66 -12.35 -2.69
C ALA A 49 9.52 -11.03 -3.44
N THR A 50 10.57 -10.63 -4.18
CA THR A 50 10.56 -9.42 -5.02
C THR A 50 9.43 -9.46 -6.04
N THR A 51 9.28 -10.54 -6.80
CA THR A 51 8.22 -10.66 -7.81
C THR A 51 6.82 -10.56 -7.19
N THR A 52 6.59 -11.22 -6.05
CA THR A 52 5.28 -11.15 -5.39
C THR A 52 4.99 -9.77 -4.84
N PHE A 53 5.98 -9.09 -4.23
CA PHE A 53 5.84 -7.72 -3.76
C PHE A 53 5.52 -6.78 -4.92
N GLU A 54 6.31 -6.79 -6.00
CA GLU A 54 6.12 -5.91 -7.15
C GLU A 54 4.78 -6.11 -7.85
N LEU A 55 4.31 -7.36 -7.94
CA LEU A 55 2.99 -7.67 -8.49
C LEU A 55 1.87 -7.01 -7.67
N GLN A 56 1.96 -7.08 -6.34
CA GLN A 56 0.97 -6.51 -5.43
C GLN A 56 1.02 -4.97 -5.46
N GLU A 57 2.22 -4.38 -5.46
CA GLU A 57 2.41 -2.94 -5.66
C GLU A 57 1.86 -2.45 -7.01
N SER A 58 2.02 -3.23 -8.07
CA SER A 58 1.47 -2.89 -9.38
C SER A 58 -0.07 -2.84 -9.36
N LEU A 59 -0.71 -3.72 -8.59
CA LEU A 59 -2.16 -3.71 -8.40
C LEU A 59 -2.62 -2.50 -7.58
N HIS A 60 -1.93 -2.18 -6.48
CA HIS A 60 -2.20 -0.97 -5.70
C HIS A 60 -2.07 0.29 -6.54
N ASN A 61 -0.96 0.41 -7.28
CA ASN A 61 -0.75 1.53 -8.21
C ASN A 61 -1.85 1.62 -9.27
N THR A 62 -2.27 0.49 -9.83
CA THR A 62 -3.36 0.47 -10.81
C THR A 62 -4.68 0.93 -10.20
N LEU A 63 -5.03 0.45 -9.01
CA LEU A 63 -6.23 0.81 -8.28
C LEU A 63 -6.25 2.32 -7.97
N THR A 64 -5.16 2.83 -7.39
CA THR A 64 -4.96 4.24 -7.06
C THR A 64 -5.09 5.13 -8.30
N ASN A 65 -4.36 4.81 -9.37
CA ASN A 65 -4.38 5.62 -10.59
C ASN A 65 -5.74 5.59 -11.32
N THR A 66 -6.51 4.51 -11.16
CA THR A 66 -7.81 4.36 -11.83
C THR A 66 -8.96 4.99 -11.03
N THR A 67 -8.93 4.85 -9.71
CA THR A 67 -10.07 5.18 -8.84
C THR A 67 -9.83 6.41 -7.97
N GLY A 68 -8.57 6.83 -7.81
CA GLY A 68 -8.16 7.80 -6.79
C GLY A 68 -8.34 7.28 -5.35
N VAL A 69 -8.75 6.03 -5.17
CA VAL A 69 -8.88 5.38 -3.86
C VAL A 69 -7.56 4.71 -3.54
N GLU A 70 -7.06 5.07 -2.37
CA GLU A 70 -5.78 4.66 -1.85
C GLU A 70 -6.02 3.81 -0.60
N VAL A 71 -5.38 2.64 -0.53
CA VAL A 71 -5.57 1.66 0.53
C VAL A 71 -4.24 1.41 1.24
N ASP A 72 -4.16 1.79 2.52
CA ASP A 72 -2.99 1.54 3.35
C ASP A 72 -2.72 0.04 3.47
N HIS A 73 -1.53 -0.40 3.05
CA HIS A 73 -1.15 -1.81 3.02
C HIS A 73 0.26 -2.00 3.61
N SER A 74 0.53 -3.23 4.03
CA SER A 74 1.74 -3.67 4.72
C SER A 74 1.89 -5.16 4.46
N TYR A 75 3.09 -5.70 4.48
CA TYR A 75 3.35 -7.06 4.01
C TYR A 75 3.68 -8.03 5.15
N ILE A 76 3.27 -9.28 4.97
CA ILE A 76 3.85 -10.42 5.68
C ILE A 76 4.99 -10.96 4.82
N TRP A 77 6.20 -10.84 5.32
CA TRP A 77 7.41 -11.38 4.70
C TRP A 77 7.72 -12.75 5.29
N ILE A 78 7.66 -13.78 4.46
CA ILE A 78 8.12 -15.12 4.83
C ILE A 78 9.59 -15.23 4.43
N GLY A 79 10.45 -15.51 5.39
CA GLY A 79 11.88 -15.69 5.17
C GLY A 79 12.37 -17.06 5.61
N ILE A 80 13.41 -17.55 4.95
CA ILE A 80 14.15 -18.76 5.32
C ILE A 80 15.63 -18.39 5.44
N ASN A 81 16.23 -18.69 6.59
CA ASN A 81 17.65 -18.43 6.87
C ASN A 81 18.09 -16.99 6.54
N GLY A 82 17.26 -16.00 6.93
CA GLY A 82 17.54 -14.58 6.66
C GLY A 82 17.24 -14.08 5.23
N VAL A 83 16.79 -14.95 4.31
CA VAL A 83 16.38 -14.56 2.95
C VAL A 83 14.86 -14.53 2.89
N ASN A 84 14.27 -13.38 2.52
CA ASN A 84 12.83 -13.30 2.25
C ASN A 84 12.52 -14.09 0.97
N ILE A 85 11.53 -14.99 1.02
CA ILE A 85 11.14 -15.86 -0.10
C ILE A 85 9.74 -15.55 -0.63
N LEU A 86 8.92 -14.84 0.14
CA LEU A 86 7.55 -14.50 -0.25
C LEU A 86 7.12 -13.22 0.46
N ALA A 87 6.42 -12.34 -0.27
CA ALA A 87 5.71 -11.19 0.27
C ALA A 87 4.21 -11.39 0.09
N ILE A 88 3.42 -11.20 1.15
CA ILE A 88 1.97 -11.37 1.13
C ILE A 88 1.33 -10.10 1.67
N ASP A 89 0.53 -9.42 0.85
CA ASP A 89 -0.36 -8.36 1.28
C ASP A 89 -1.61 -9.01 1.94
N PRO A 90 -1.76 -8.92 3.27
CA PRO A 90 -2.91 -9.50 3.94
C PRO A 90 -4.16 -8.67 3.64
N PRO A 91 -5.32 -9.30 3.40
CA PRO A 91 -6.57 -8.57 3.21
C PRO A 91 -6.90 -7.80 4.50
N LYS A 92 -6.70 -6.48 4.49
CA LYS A 92 -7.19 -5.62 5.57
C LYS A 92 -8.72 -5.47 5.42
N PRO A 93 -9.52 -5.75 6.46
CA PRO A 93 -10.93 -5.43 6.42
C PRO A 93 -11.09 -3.91 6.28
N THR A 94 -11.57 -3.46 5.14
CA THR A 94 -11.88 -2.05 4.86
C THR A 94 -13.06 -1.53 5.69
N TYR A 95 -13.74 -2.42 6.44
CA TYR A 95 -14.86 -2.12 7.31
C TYR A 95 -14.56 -2.51 8.75
N ASN A 96 -14.42 -1.52 9.63
CA ASN A 96 -14.59 -1.72 11.07
C ASN A 96 -16.04 -2.15 11.30
N PHE A 97 -16.29 -3.44 11.49
CA PHE A 97 -17.57 -3.87 12.05
C PHE A 97 -17.68 -3.24 13.44
N PRO A 98 -18.75 -2.46 13.74
CA PRO A 98 -18.94 -1.94 15.07
C PRO A 98 -18.96 -3.14 16.03
N VAL A 99 -18.02 -3.14 16.98
CA VAL A 99 -17.97 -4.13 18.05
C VAL A 99 -19.29 -4.03 18.80
N VAL A 100 -20.22 -4.95 18.55
CA VAL A 100 -21.42 -5.08 19.36
C VAL A 100 -20.97 -5.57 20.71
N LYS A 101 -20.81 -4.64 21.67
CA LYS A 101 -20.61 -4.99 23.07
C LYS A 101 -21.86 -5.74 23.52
N LYS A 102 -21.70 -7.03 23.84
CA LYS A 102 -22.71 -7.81 24.56
C LYS A 102 -22.78 -7.37 26.01
#